data_AF-A0A820A0X5-F1
#
_entry.id   AF-A0A820A0X5-F1
#
_cell.length_a   1.000
_cell.length_b   1.000
_cell.length_c   1.000
_cell.angle_alpha   90.00
_cell.angle_beta   90.00
_cell.angle_gamma   90.00
#
_symmetry.space_group_name_H-M   'P 1'
#
loop_
_entity.id
_entity.type
_entity.pdbx_description
1 polymer ?
#
loop_
_entity_poly.entity_id
_entity_poly.type
_entity_poly.pdbx_seq_one_letter_code
_entity_poly.pdbx_strand_id
1 'polypeptide(L)'
;MNNCTNLIGAMFGMAPDETDDTDESPVLKSFDLRGAVEYIENCSNIIIMSGAGMSTSAGIPDFRTPGTGLYSRLEKYNLPDPHAIFTLDFFRENPKPFFLLAKELYPNNFKPTAAHHFIQLLNEKGKLLRVFTQNIDSLERVVGIPPEKIVEAHGTFFTNHCLDCQKEYSLDYVKEIIFNDEIPHCDECSGIIKPDIVFFGENLPKRYGECVSTDFPQCDFLIIMGTSLQVAPFNTLISRVNKKCPRLLINMEPAGNTAVAWEPLTNVLKFDSEKNYRDVFHKSSCDDGVVEMTKLLGWQNDFEKLLGKKTVSQSSKTLLPNNPIATPTIRSSVTTNNSKSTKAQTTVTGASSVSNCMAMANSKTQCFTCDKEKITYPCKGCLKEFCLTHLTEHQQILNDELNHITNEYNEFKQRIDEQKQNRQNPQKDLLLKQIDQWERNSIEIIQQKAEECRKIAMGHLPTFFSNIEKKFNNLNEQIKQIHSENECNEINLNYLRSQFIEIKQELNNPLKVSIKEDPPSFINEISIILSK
;
A
#
# COMPACT_ATOMS: atom_id res chain seq x y z
N MET A 1 -5.28 -15.08 52.20
CA MET A 1 -5.65 -15.09 50.77
C MET A 1 -4.91 -13.98 49.99
N ASN A 2 -3.61 -13.77 50.20
CA ASN A 2 -2.87 -12.64 49.58
C ASN A 2 -1.71 -13.04 48.64
N ASN A 3 -1.62 -14.30 48.18
CA ASN A 3 -0.45 -14.76 47.41
C ASN A 3 -0.73 -15.35 46.01
N CYS A 4 -1.93 -15.17 45.43
CA CYS A 4 -2.21 -15.70 44.07
C CYS A 4 -2.42 -14.66 42.97
N THR A 5 -2.43 -13.36 43.26
CA THR A 5 -2.61 -12.31 42.25
C THR A 5 -1.31 -11.87 41.56
N ASN A 6 -0.15 -12.15 42.14
CA ASN A 6 1.13 -11.66 41.61
C ASN A 6 1.83 -12.57 40.59
N LEU A 7 1.34 -13.79 40.34
CA LEU A 7 2.00 -14.71 39.41
C LEU A 7 1.57 -14.55 37.94
N ILE A 8 0.41 -13.95 37.67
CA ILE A 8 -0.11 -13.79 36.30
C ILE A 8 0.50 -12.56 35.60
N GLY A 9 0.82 -11.50 36.36
CA GLY A 9 1.46 -10.29 35.81
C GLY A 9 2.90 -10.50 35.32
N ALA A 10 3.64 -11.42 35.92
CA ALA A 10 5.05 -11.69 35.57
C ALA A 10 5.23 -12.44 34.24
N MET A 11 4.20 -13.11 33.71
CA MET A 11 4.27 -13.86 32.45
C MET A 11 3.96 -13.02 31.20
N PHE A 12 3.35 -11.84 31.34
CA PHE A 12 2.91 -11.00 30.22
C PHE A 12 3.58 -9.61 30.14
N GLY A 13 4.55 -9.31 31.01
CA GLY A 13 5.26 -8.03 30.97
C GLY A 13 4.35 -6.80 31.10
N MET A 14 3.17 -6.95 31.71
CA MET A 14 2.28 -5.84 32.02
C MET A 14 2.79 -5.19 33.31
N ALA A 15 3.30 -3.97 33.19
CA ALA A 15 3.64 -3.16 34.35
C ALA A 15 2.41 -3.00 35.27
N PRO A 16 2.61 -2.85 36.60
CA PRO A 16 1.51 -2.58 37.51
C PRO A 16 0.77 -1.32 37.09
N ASP A 17 -0.54 -1.33 37.26
CA ASP A 17 -1.46 -0.23 37.04
C ASP A 17 -1.08 0.96 37.96
N GLU A 18 -0.18 1.82 37.46
CA GLU A 18 0.11 3.11 38.08
C GLU A 18 -1.08 4.03 37.80
N THR A 19 -1.77 4.37 38.89
CA THR A 19 -2.76 5.45 39.05
C THR A 19 -2.82 6.43 37.87
N ASP A 20 -3.99 6.48 37.23
CA ASP A 20 -4.38 7.34 36.12
C ASP A 20 -4.42 8.83 36.53
N ASP A 21 -3.25 9.38 36.83
CA ASP A 21 -3.04 10.79 37.14
C ASP A 21 -2.17 11.39 36.02
N THR A 22 -2.75 11.47 34.81
CA THR A 22 -2.07 12.08 33.66
C THR A 22 -2.66 13.44 33.34
N ASP A 23 -1.87 14.46 33.61
CA ASP A 23 -1.96 15.79 33.01
C ASP A 23 -1.94 15.66 31.46
N GLU A 24 -3.12 15.53 30.84
CA GLU A 24 -3.34 15.52 29.38
C GLU A 24 -3.30 16.94 28.79
N SER A 25 -2.45 17.82 29.33
CA SER A 25 -2.24 19.14 28.77
C SER A 25 -1.61 19.07 27.36
N PRO A 26 -2.04 19.93 26.42
CA PRO A 26 -1.44 20.01 25.09
C PRO A 26 0.08 20.18 25.15
N VAL A 27 0.81 19.23 24.56
CA VAL A 27 2.29 19.28 24.45
C VAL A 27 2.73 20.23 23.34
N LEU A 28 1.91 20.35 22.29
CA LEU A 28 2.17 21.21 21.14
C LEU A 28 1.38 22.52 21.25
N LYS A 29 1.97 23.62 20.75
CA LYS A 29 1.28 24.92 20.69
C LYS A 29 0.08 24.90 19.72
N SER A 30 0.17 24.08 18.69
CA SER A 30 -0.88 23.82 17.69
C SER A 30 -0.76 22.38 17.17
N PHE A 31 -1.87 21.77 16.81
CA PHE A 31 -1.93 20.42 16.24
C PHE A 31 -1.84 20.44 14.71
N ASP A 32 -0.94 21.25 14.18
CA ASP A 32 -0.62 21.37 12.76
C ASP A 32 0.89 21.16 12.52
N LEU A 33 1.30 21.14 11.25
CA LEU A 33 2.70 20.91 10.89
C LEU A 33 3.63 21.95 11.52
N ARG A 34 3.19 23.20 11.66
CA ARG A 34 3.97 24.27 12.27
C ARG A 34 4.23 24.00 13.76
N GLY A 35 3.20 23.65 14.52
CA GLY A 35 3.34 23.31 15.94
C GLY A 35 4.24 22.11 16.17
N ALA A 36 4.14 21.09 15.30
CA ALA A 36 5.06 19.95 15.26
C ALA A 36 6.51 20.36 14.98
N VAL A 37 6.74 21.19 13.96
CA VAL A 37 8.08 21.65 13.55
C VAL A 37 8.76 22.49 14.64
N GLU A 38 8.03 23.39 15.31
CA GLU A 38 8.58 24.19 16.42
C GLU A 38 9.09 23.31 17.57
N TYR A 39 8.54 22.11 17.76
CA TYR A 39 9.01 21.16 18.76
C TYR A 39 10.31 20.46 18.33
N ILE A 40 10.45 20.13 17.05
CA ILE A 40 11.61 19.40 16.47
C ILE A 40 12.95 20.11 16.73
N GLU A 41 12.96 21.45 16.79
CA GLU A 41 14.19 22.21 17.05
C GLU A 41 14.88 21.81 18.37
N ASN A 42 14.10 21.44 19.38
CA ASN A 42 14.59 21.08 20.72
C ASN A 42 14.79 19.56 20.91
N CYS A 43 14.41 18.73 19.94
CA CYS A 43 14.55 17.28 20.02
C CYS A 43 15.94 16.82 19.58
N SER A 44 16.45 15.77 20.23
CA SER A 44 17.68 15.08 19.80
C SER A 44 17.45 13.61 19.46
N ASN A 45 16.34 13.03 19.93
CA ASN A 45 16.01 11.64 19.73
C ASN A 45 14.75 11.47 18.88
N ILE A 46 14.88 11.71 17.57
CA ILE A 46 13.77 11.55 16.62
C ILE A 46 13.76 10.12 16.08
N ILE A 47 12.60 9.46 16.20
CA ILE A 47 12.35 8.18 15.54
C ILE A 47 11.52 8.40 14.29
N ILE A 48 11.96 7.80 13.18
CA ILE A 48 11.19 7.68 11.95
C ILE A 48 10.56 6.29 11.91
N MET A 49 9.25 6.22 11.71
CA MET A 49 8.53 5.02 11.27
C MET A 49 8.12 5.22 9.82
N SER A 50 8.52 4.31 8.93
CA SER A 50 8.25 4.46 7.50
C SER A 50 7.69 3.19 6.87
N GLY A 51 6.88 3.39 5.82
CA GLY A 51 6.37 2.33 4.97
C GLY A 51 6.39 2.72 3.49
N ALA A 52 5.72 1.90 2.67
CA ALA A 52 5.89 1.94 1.22
C ALA A 52 5.50 3.27 0.57
N GLY A 53 4.58 4.03 1.20
CA GLY A 53 4.17 5.36 0.75
C GLY A 53 5.35 6.34 0.62
N MET A 54 6.39 6.17 1.43
CA MET A 54 7.62 6.99 1.38
C MET A 54 8.45 6.77 0.10
N SER A 55 8.31 5.61 -0.54
CA SER A 55 9.06 5.19 -1.73
C SER A 55 8.26 5.30 -3.02
N THR A 56 6.98 5.67 -2.97
CA THR A 56 6.09 5.70 -4.15
C THR A 56 6.58 6.65 -5.25
N SER A 57 7.12 7.83 -4.90
CA SER A 57 7.68 8.78 -5.86
C SER A 57 9.01 8.34 -6.48
N ALA A 58 9.69 7.33 -5.89
CA ALA A 58 10.84 6.68 -6.51
C ALA A 58 10.43 5.74 -7.65
N GLY A 59 9.13 5.48 -7.85
CA GLY A 59 8.60 4.52 -8.81
C GLY A 59 8.41 3.12 -8.26
N ILE A 60 8.63 2.92 -6.95
CA ILE A 60 8.38 1.66 -6.25
C ILE A 60 6.89 1.63 -5.86
N PRO A 61 6.07 0.73 -6.43
CA PRO A 61 4.67 0.65 -6.05
C PRO A 61 4.56 0.24 -4.58
N ASP A 62 3.57 0.78 -3.88
CA ASP A 62 3.19 0.19 -2.59
C ASP A 62 2.55 -1.19 -2.79
N PHE A 63 2.21 -1.87 -1.69
CA PHE A 63 1.62 -3.20 -1.79
C PHE A 63 0.12 -3.17 -2.13
N ARG A 64 -0.63 -2.18 -1.61
CA ARG A 64 -2.08 -2.28 -1.38
C ARG A 64 -2.94 -1.35 -2.23
N THR A 65 -2.37 -0.31 -2.84
CA THR A 65 -3.17 0.67 -3.58
C THR A 65 -3.86 0.03 -4.78
N PRO A 66 -5.19 0.10 -4.88
CA PRO A 66 -5.92 -0.51 -6.00
C PRO A 66 -5.42 -0.02 -7.36
N GLY A 67 -5.17 -0.95 -8.28
CA GLY A 67 -4.80 -0.68 -9.68
C GLY A 67 -3.34 -0.28 -9.91
N THR A 68 -2.62 0.18 -8.88
CA THR A 68 -1.19 0.56 -9.01
C THR A 68 -0.26 -0.19 -8.08
N GLY A 69 -0.76 -0.68 -6.95
CA GLY A 69 -0.02 -1.44 -5.96
C GLY A 69 0.40 -2.82 -6.45
N LEU A 70 1.37 -3.40 -5.76
CA LEU A 70 2.03 -4.63 -6.16
C LEU A 70 1.04 -5.78 -6.31
N TYR A 71 0.09 -5.94 -5.38
CA TYR A 71 -0.91 -7.02 -5.44
C TYR A 71 -1.77 -7.00 -6.71
N SER A 72 -2.06 -5.83 -7.27
CA SER A 72 -2.80 -5.71 -8.55
C SER A 72 -1.95 -6.12 -9.76
N ARG A 73 -0.63 -6.28 -9.61
CA ARG A 73 0.29 -6.65 -10.70
C ARG A 73 0.71 -8.13 -10.65
N LEU A 74 0.24 -8.89 -9.65
CA LEU A 74 0.65 -10.27 -9.43
C LEU A 74 -0.17 -11.30 -10.24
N GLU A 75 -1.22 -10.90 -10.94
CA GLU A 75 -2.08 -11.80 -11.74
C GLU A 75 -1.26 -12.64 -12.73
N LYS A 76 -0.15 -12.08 -13.26
CA LYS A 76 0.77 -12.77 -14.17
C LYS A 76 1.46 -14.01 -13.58
N TYR A 77 1.46 -14.16 -12.25
CA TYR A 77 2.13 -15.25 -11.55
C TYR A 77 1.19 -16.42 -11.20
N ASN A 78 -0.11 -16.33 -11.52
CA ASN A 78 -1.11 -17.38 -11.27
C ASN A 78 -1.07 -17.93 -9.84
N LEU A 79 -1.05 -17.03 -8.86
CA LEU A 79 -0.97 -17.34 -7.43
C LEU A 79 -2.36 -17.76 -6.89
N PRO A 80 -2.41 -18.61 -5.85
CA PRO A 80 -3.67 -18.96 -5.19
C PRO A 80 -4.31 -17.73 -4.51
N ASP A 81 -3.48 -16.82 -3.99
CA ASP A 81 -3.86 -15.50 -3.50
C ASP A 81 -2.65 -14.54 -3.61
N PRO A 82 -2.85 -13.21 -3.58
CA PRO A 82 -1.76 -12.24 -3.71
C PRO A 82 -0.71 -12.27 -2.58
N HIS A 83 -1.05 -12.79 -1.40
CA HIS A 83 -0.14 -12.88 -0.25
C HIS A 83 0.77 -14.11 -0.33
N ALA A 84 0.36 -15.16 -1.05
CA ALA A 84 1.11 -16.41 -1.21
C ALA A 84 2.56 -16.20 -1.67
N ILE A 85 2.83 -15.22 -2.54
CA ILE A 85 4.20 -14.93 -3.00
C ILE A 85 5.17 -14.54 -1.87
N PHE A 86 4.62 -14.12 -0.72
CA PHE A 86 5.36 -13.73 0.48
C PHE A 86 5.11 -14.68 1.66
N THR A 87 4.68 -15.93 1.45
CA THR A 87 4.61 -16.95 2.50
C THR A 87 5.75 -17.95 2.36
N LEU A 88 6.33 -18.37 3.48
CA LEU A 88 7.47 -19.29 3.45
C LEU A 88 7.11 -20.66 2.87
N ASP A 89 5.89 -21.14 3.14
CA ASP A 89 5.40 -22.43 2.63
C ASP A 89 5.30 -22.42 1.10
N PHE A 90 4.67 -21.40 0.52
CA PHE A 90 4.58 -21.26 -0.93
C PHE A 90 5.96 -21.05 -1.55
N PHE A 91 6.85 -20.28 -0.91
CA PHE A 91 8.20 -20.06 -1.41
C PHE A 91 9.05 -21.33 -1.45
N ARG A 92 8.91 -22.21 -0.45
CA ARG A 92 9.58 -23.52 -0.46
C ARG A 92 9.05 -24.43 -1.58
N GLU A 93 7.75 -24.37 -1.87
CA GLU A 93 7.13 -25.14 -2.95
C GLU A 93 7.45 -24.59 -4.34
N ASN A 94 7.35 -23.28 -4.53
CA ASN A 94 7.52 -22.59 -5.79
C ASN A 94 8.16 -21.19 -5.58
N PRO A 95 9.51 -21.12 -5.53
CA PRO A 95 10.21 -19.85 -5.28
C PRO A 95 10.26 -18.92 -6.50
N LYS A 96 9.96 -19.44 -7.70
CA LYS A 96 10.16 -18.73 -8.97
C LYS A 96 9.38 -17.42 -9.09
N PRO A 97 8.08 -17.33 -8.72
CA PRO A 97 7.35 -16.07 -8.75
C PRO A 97 8.00 -14.97 -7.91
N PHE A 98 8.48 -15.31 -6.71
CA PHE A 98 9.16 -14.36 -5.85
C PHE A 98 10.45 -13.85 -6.50
N PHE A 99 11.28 -14.71 -7.10
CA PHE A 99 12.53 -14.28 -7.71
C PHE A 99 12.33 -13.42 -8.97
N LEU A 100 11.30 -13.72 -9.77
CA LEU A 100 10.90 -12.86 -10.88
C LEU A 100 10.46 -11.47 -10.39
N LEU A 101 9.69 -11.44 -9.31
CA LEU A 101 9.30 -10.19 -8.66
C LEU A 101 10.52 -9.46 -8.06
N ALA A 102 11.41 -10.17 -7.37
CA ALA A 102 12.60 -9.60 -6.74
C ALA A 102 13.49 -8.91 -7.78
N LYS A 103 13.65 -9.50 -8.97
CA LYS A 103 14.35 -8.90 -10.13
C LYS A 103 13.81 -7.51 -10.48
N GLU A 104 12.49 -7.31 -10.41
CA GLU A 104 11.84 -6.01 -10.68
C GLU A 104 12.06 -4.99 -9.55
N LEU A 105 12.30 -5.46 -8.32
CA LEU A 105 12.40 -4.64 -7.11
C LEU A 105 13.84 -4.33 -6.67
N TYR A 106 14.87 -4.80 -7.39
CA TYR A 106 16.27 -4.63 -6.96
C TYR A 106 16.67 -3.14 -6.82
N PRO A 107 17.37 -2.74 -5.73
CA PRO A 107 17.57 -1.33 -5.33
C PRO A 107 18.23 -0.41 -6.37
N ASN A 108 19.15 -0.94 -7.19
CA ASN A 108 19.94 -0.12 -8.13
C ASN A 108 19.11 0.55 -9.24
N ASN A 109 17.82 0.23 -9.34
CA ASN A 109 16.93 0.81 -10.34
C ASN A 109 16.21 2.08 -9.84
N PHE A 110 16.28 2.39 -8.54
CA PHE A 110 15.46 3.44 -7.93
C PHE A 110 16.32 4.54 -7.31
N LYS A 111 15.84 5.77 -7.42
CA LYS A 111 16.46 6.93 -6.76
C LYS A 111 15.73 7.23 -5.46
N PRO A 112 16.43 7.47 -4.35
CA PRO A 112 15.78 7.88 -3.12
C PRO A 112 14.92 9.13 -3.28
N THR A 113 13.82 9.17 -2.53
CA THR A 113 12.86 10.27 -2.56
C THR A 113 13.31 11.46 -1.70
N ALA A 114 12.60 12.57 -1.78
CA ALA A 114 12.89 13.73 -0.93
C ALA A 114 12.73 13.36 0.56
N ALA A 115 11.75 12.51 0.89
CA ALA A 115 11.57 11.97 2.24
C ALA A 115 12.81 11.20 2.74
N HIS A 116 13.46 10.38 1.91
CA HIS A 116 14.69 9.69 2.30
C HIS A 116 15.82 10.69 2.59
N HIS A 117 15.99 11.71 1.74
CA HIS A 117 16.98 12.76 1.97
C HIS A 117 16.67 13.63 3.20
N PHE A 118 15.41 13.70 3.63
CA PHE A 118 15.07 14.39 4.88
C PHE A 118 15.55 13.59 6.09
N ILE A 119 15.44 12.26 6.05
CA ILE A 119 16.04 11.37 7.06
C ILE A 119 17.57 11.56 7.09
N GLN A 120 18.21 11.67 5.92
CA GLN A 120 19.64 11.99 5.82
C GLN A 120 19.95 13.32 6.51
N LEU A 121 19.14 14.36 6.26
CA LEU A 121 19.31 15.67 6.87
C LEU A 121 19.15 15.64 8.41
N LEU A 122 18.17 14.88 8.91
CA LEU A 122 18.01 14.67 10.36
C LEU A 122 19.24 13.99 10.97
N ASN A 123 19.85 13.04 10.26
CA ASN A 123 21.08 12.39 10.68
C ASN A 123 22.26 13.37 10.68
N GLU A 124 22.45 14.14 9.60
CA GLU A 124 23.52 15.15 9.48
C GLU A 124 23.40 16.25 10.55
N LYS A 125 22.18 16.57 11.00
CA LYS A 125 21.91 17.52 12.09
C LYS A 125 21.96 16.90 13.49
N GLY A 126 22.28 15.60 13.61
CA GLY A 126 22.42 14.92 14.90
C GLY A 126 21.11 14.71 15.66
N LYS A 127 19.96 14.74 14.97
CA LYS A 127 18.62 14.60 15.58
C LYS A 127 17.99 13.23 15.41
N LEU A 128 18.50 12.42 14.48
CA LEU A 128 17.98 11.08 14.20
C LEU A 128 18.48 10.06 15.23
N LEU A 129 17.56 9.46 15.99
CA LEU A 129 17.83 8.29 16.83
C LEU A 129 17.78 7.01 16.00
N ARG A 130 16.63 6.74 15.34
CA ARG A 130 16.41 5.51 14.58
C ARG A 130 15.44 5.68 13.43
N VAL A 131 15.64 4.88 12.38
CA VAL A 131 14.66 4.62 11.32
C VAL A 131 14.16 3.19 11.47
N PHE A 132 12.89 3.04 11.80
CA PHE A 132 12.14 1.79 11.66
C PHE A 132 11.42 1.82 10.32
N THR A 133 11.81 0.94 9.40
CA THR A 133 11.22 0.87 8.06
C THR A 133 10.55 -0.48 7.83
N GLN A 134 9.35 -0.44 7.24
CA GLN A 134 8.67 -1.63 6.71
C GLN A 134 9.13 -1.95 5.29
N ASN A 135 9.90 -1.04 4.67
CA ASN A 135 10.36 -1.17 3.30
C ASN A 135 11.55 -2.13 3.21
N ILE A 136 11.66 -2.78 2.07
CA ILE A 136 12.74 -3.70 1.72
C ILE A 136 13.63 -3.14 0.60
N ASP A 137 13.30 -1.95 0.09
CA ASP A 137 13.94 -1.31 -1.06
C ASP A 137 15.35 -0.75 -0.77
N SER A 138 15.75 -0.69 0.50
CA SER A 138 17.07 -0.25 0.97
C SER A 138 17.40 1.22 0.65
N LEU A 139 16.44 2.07 0.28
CA LEU A 139 16.71 3.45 -0.11
C LEU A 139 17.26 4.30 1.05
N GLU A 140 16.99 3.93 2.30
CA GLU A 140 17.59 4.53 3.49
C GLU A 140 19.12 4.31 3.55
N ARG A 141 19.59 3.14 3.10
CA ARG A 141 21.03 2.85 2.97
C ARG A 141 21.65 3.66 1.84
N VAL A 142 20.91 3.83 0.73
CA VAL A 142 21.38 4.57 -0.46
C VAL A 142 21.62 6.05 -0.15
N VAL A 143 20.79 6.68 0.69
CA VAL A 143 21.03 8.07 1.17
C VAL A 143 22.10 8.15 2.27
N GLY A 144 22.70 7.03 2.66
CA GLY A 144 23.82 6.98 3.59
C GLY A 144 23.44 7.01 5.07
N ILE A 145 22.23 6.55 5.44
CA ILE A 145 21.92 6.34 6.86
C ILE A 145 22.83 5.21 7.39
N PRO A 146 23.52 5.41 8.52
CA PRO A 146 24.38 4.38 9.09
C PRO A 146 23.58 3.10 9.43
N PRO A 147 24.09 1.89 9.14
CA PRO A 147 23.37 0.64 9.41
C PRO A 147 22.92 0.50 10.87
N GLU A 148 23.73 1.00 11.79
CA GLU A 148 23.43 1.00 13.21
C GLU A 148 22.27 1.93 13.58
N LYS A 149 21.73 2.76 12.67
CA LYS A 149 20.52 3.57 12.85
C LYS A 149 19.31 3.06 12.07
N ILE A 150 19.46 1.99 11.30
CA ILE A 150 18.37 1.38 10.54
C ILE A 150 17.88 0.12 11.26
N VAL A 151 16.55 -0.01 11.33
CA VAL A 151 15.83 -1.23 11.67
C VAL A 151 14.88 -1.55 10.52
N GLU A 152 15.32 -2.46 9.67
CA GLU A 152 14.52 -3.04 8.59
C GLU A 152 13.56 -4.07 9.21
N ALA A 153 12.35 -3.63 9.61
CA ALA A 153 11.41 -4.45 10.37
C ALA A 153 10.92 -5.67 9.57
N HIS A 154 10.81 -5.53 8.25
CA HIS A 154 10.47 -6.61 7.33
C HIS A 154 11.69 -7.17 6.60
N GLY A 155 12.89 -6.95 7.14
CA GLY A 155 14.12 -7.49 6.58
C GLY A 155 14.62 -6.75 5.35
N THR A 156 15.56 -7.35 4.63
CA THR A 156 16.34 -6.65 3.59
C THR A 156 16.75 -7.57 2.45
N PHE A 157 16.94 -7.01 1.25
CA PHE A 157 17.60 -7.72 0.16
C PHE A 157 19.13 -7.79 0.35
N PHE A 158 19.69 -6.96 1.23
CA PHE A 158 21.14 -6.77 1.33
C PHE A 158 21.90 -8.01 1.81
N THR A 159 21.30 -8.81 2.68
CA THR A 159 21.83 -10.08 3.19
C THR A 159 20.90 -11.22 2.79
N ASN A 160 21.46 -12.42 2.62
CA ASN A 160 20.74 -13.59 2.11
C ASN A 160 21.24 -14.83 2.83
N HIS A 161 20.34 -15.76 3.15
CA HIS A 161 20.70 -17.00 3.83
C HIS A 161 20.12 -18.23 3.14
N CYS A 162 20.85 -19.33 3.17
CA CYS A 162 20.29 -20.64 2.84
C CYS A 162 19.20 -21.02 3.85
N LEU A 163 18.02 -21.40 3.37
CA LEU A 163 16.90 -21.81 4.22
C LEU A 163 17.16 -23.04 5.08
N ASP A 164 18.14 -23.88 4.70
CA ASP A 164 18.39 -25.17 5.36
C ASP A 164 19.61 -25.10 6.29
N CYS A 165 20.76 -24.61 5.81
CA CYS A 165 22.00 -24.56 6.59
C CYS A 165 22.34 -23.18 7.18
N GLN A 166 21.58 -22.14 6.84
CA GLN A 166 21.80 -20.76 7.31
C GLN A 166 23.19 -20.18 6.94
N LYS A 167 23.82 -20.69 5.87
CA LYS A 167 25.00 -20.03 5.29
C LYS A 167 24.60 -18.69 4.67
N GLU A 168 25.36 -17.64 5.00
CA GLU A 168 25.17 -16.28 4.49
C GLU A 168 25.75 -16.11 3.07
N TYR A 169 25.06 -15.35 2.23
CA TYR A 169 25.44 -14.99 0.88
C TYR A 169 25.29 -13.48 0.65
N SER A 170 26.22 -12.91 -0.11
CA SER A 170 26.19 -11.49 -0.45
C SER A 170 25.09 -11.16 -1.46
N LEU A 171 24.60 -9.92 -1.40
CA LEU A 171 23.68 -9.35 -2.39
C LEU A 171 24.15 -9.58 -3.83
N ASP A 172 25.43 -9.31 -4.13
CA ASP A 172 25.96 -9.39 -5.49
C ASP A 172 25.91 -10.82 -6.05
N TYR A 173 26.21 -11.82 -5.21
CA TYR A 173 26.14 -13.24 -5.60
C TYR A 173 24.71 -13.65 -5.95
N VAL A 174 23.76 -13.39 -5.05
CA VAL A 174 22.35 -13.77 -5.24
C VAL A 174 21.72 -12.99 -6.40
N LYS A 175 22.10 -11.72 -6.56
CA LYS A 175 21.67 -10.85 -7.65
C LYS A 175 22.07 -11.39 -9.01
N GLU A 176 23.32 -11.81 -9.20
CA GLU A 176 23.78 -12.34 -10.48
C GLU A 176 22.92 -13.53 -10.95
N ILE A 177 22.62 -14.45 -10.04
CA ILE A 177 21.79 -15.64 -10.30
C ILE A 177 20.35 -15.23 -10.65
N ILE A 178 19.73 -14.35 -9.84
CA ILE A 178 18.36 -13.87 -10.10
C ILE A 178 18.26 -13.15 -11.45
N PHE A 179 19.27 -12.35 -11.81
CA PHE A 179 19.26 -11.62 -13.08
C PHE A 179 19.42 -12.53 -14.31
N ASN A 180 20.01 -13.71 -14.14
CA ASN A 180 20.07 -14.78 -15.13
C ASN A 180 18.78 -15.64 -15.17
N ASP A 181 17.72 -15.25 -14.47
CA ASP A 181 16.44 -15.98 -14.37
C ASP A 181 16.57 -17.38 -13.74
N GLU A 182 17.59 -17.55 -12.88
CA GLU A 182 17.87 -18.78 -12.15
C GLU A 182 17.45 -18.67 -10.68
N ILE A 183 17.23 -19.83 -10.04
CA ILE A 183 16.93 -19.92 -8.60
C ILE A 183 18.26 -20.05 -7.83
N PRO A 184 18.55 -19.16 -6.88
CA PRO A 184 19.73 -19.26 -6.02
C PRO A 184 19.71 -20.51 -5.14
N HIS A 185 20.72 -21.37 -5.29
CA HIS A 185 20.93 -22.57 -4.47
C HIS A 185 22.24 -22.51 -3.70
N CYS A 186 22.21 -23.05 -2.49
CA CYS A 186 23.36 -23.16 -1.60
C CYS A 186 24.41 -24.10 -2.17
N ASP A 187 25.67 -23.67 -2.16
CA ASP A 187 26.81 -24.46 -2.63
C ASP A 187 27.18 -25.64 -1.70
N GLU A 188 26.69 -25.64 -0.45
CA GLU A 188 26.99 -26.68 0.55
C GLU A 188 25.89 -27.74 0.68
N CYS A 189 24.61 -27.34 0.62
CA CYS A 189 23.48 -28.25 0.89
C CYS A 189 22.40 -28.24 -0.19
N SER A 190 22.60 -27.49 -1.29
CA SER A 190 21.64 -27.31 -2.38
C SER A 190 20.29 -26.69 -1.99
N GLY A 191 20.12 -26.29 -0.73
CA GLY A 191 18.95 -25.58 -0.24
C GLY A 191 18.75 -24.22 -0.92
N ILE A 192 17.50 -23.75 -1.01
CA ILE A 192 17.20 -22.45 -1.62
C ILE A 192 17.81 -21.32 -0.78
N ILE A 193 18.49 -20.38 -1.43
CA ILE A 193 18.98 -19.16 -0.79
C ILE A 193 17.86 -18.11 -0.87
N LYS A 194 17.41 -17.61 0.28
CA LYS A 194 16.38 -16.57 0.38
C LYS A 194 17.04 -15.25 0.78
N PRO A 195 16.66 -14.10 0.18
CA PRO A 195 16.95 -12.80 0.78
C PRO A 195 16.37 -12.70 2.19
N ASP A 196 17.02 -11.94 3.07
CA ASP A 196 16.62 -11.79 4.48
C ASP A 196 15.41 -10.88 4.67
N ILE A 197 14.42 -10.98 3.77
CA ILE A 197 13.09 -10.37 3.87
C ILE A 197 12.21 -11.26 4.73
N VAL A 198 11.44 -10.66 5.62
CA VAL A 198 10.49 -11.36 6.48
C VAL A 198 9.24 -11.70 5.67
N PHE A 199 8.98 -12.99 5.49
CA PHE A 199 7.74 -13.48 4.88
C PHE A 199 6.64 -13.57 5.94
N PHE A 200 5.37 -13.61 5.50
CA PHE A 200 4.26 -13.87 6.39
C PHE A 200 4.45 -15.22 7.10
N GLY A 201 4.32 -15.19 8.43
CA GLY A 201 4.56 -16.33 9.31
C GLY A 201 5.99 -16.42 9.86
N GLU A 202 6.94 -15.62 9.35
CA GLU A 202 8.30 -15.55 9.91
C GLU A 202 8.38 -14.55 11.09
N ASN A 203 9.34 -14.80 11.98
CA ASN A 203 9.64 -13.86 13.06
C ASN A 203 10.34 -12.62 12.50
N LEU A 204 10.03 -11.44 13.06
CA LEU A 204 10.78 -10.22 12.76
C LEU A 204 12.25 -10.37 13.24
N PRO A 205 13.19 -9.61 12.65
CA PRO A 205 14.61 -9.70 13.02
C PRO A 205 14.80 -9.41 14.51
N LYS A 206 15.71 -10.12 15.18
CA LYS A 206 16.00 -9.93 16.61
C LYS A 206 16.26 -8.46 16.97
N ARG A 207 16.99 -7.76 16.10
CA ARG A 207 17.29 -6.33 16.18
C ARG A 207 16.05 -5.46 16.33
N TYR A 208 14.92 -5.83 15.71
CA TYR A 208 13.65 -5.13 15.86
C TYR A 208 13.23 -5.06 17.32
N GLY A 209 13.15 -6.21 18.01
CA GLY A 209 12.75 -6.26 19.42
C GLY A 209 13.74 -5.53 20.33
N GLU A 210 15.04 -5.72 20.11
CA GLU A 210 16.10 -5.05 20.88
C GLU A 210 16.01 -3.52 20.79
N CYS A 211 15.93 -2.97 19.58
CA CYS A 211 15.83 -1.53 19.37
C CYS A 211 14.49 -0.95 19.84
N VAL A 212 13.38 -1.69 19.71
CA VAL A 212 12.08 -1.25 20.22
C VAL A 212 12.14 -1.01 21.72
N SER A 213 12.73 -1.94 22.47
CA SER A 213 12.86 -1.83 23.93
C SER A 213 13.78 -0.70 24.39
N THR A 214 14.81 -0.34 23.60
CA THR A 214 15.78 0.69 23.98
C THR A 214 15.41 2.09 23.51
N ASP A 215 14.89 2.22 22.29
CA ASP A 215 14.81 3.50 21.59
C ASP A 215 13.51 4.24 21.88
N PHE A 216 12.36 3.54 21.86
CA PHE A 216 11.05 4.18 22.03
C PHE A 216 10.86 4.90 23.38
N PRO A 217 11.38 4.37 24.52
CA PRO A 217 11.35 5.10 25.79
C PRO A 217 12.13 6.43 25.77
N GLN A 218 13.13 6.56 24.89
CA GLN A 218 13.99 7.74 24.76
C GLN A 218 13.55 8.66 23.62
N CYS A 219 12.49 8.30 22.88
CA CYS A 219 11.99 9.06 21.75
C CYS A 219 11.39 10.39 22.22
N ASP A 220 11.94 11.50 21.72
CA ASP A 220 11.43 12.84 22.00
C ASP A 220 10.35 13.25 21.00
N PHE A 221 10.40 12.70 19.78
CA PHE A 221 9.49 13.03 18.69
C PHE A 221 9.40 11.89 17.69
N LEU A 222 8.18 11.43 17.40
CA LEU A 222 7.92 10.35 16.46
C LEU A 222 7.39 10.92 15.15
N ILE A 223 8.04 10.61 14.03
CA ILE A 223 7.55 10.93 12.68
C ILE A 223 7.19 9.63 11.98
N ILE A 224 5.94 9.54 11.51
CA ILE A 224 5.38 8.41 10.81
C ILE A 224 5.13 8.84 9.36
N MET A 225 5.71 8.15 8.39
CA MET A 225 5.63 8.52 6.97
C MET A 225 5.19 7.35 6.10
N GLY A 226 4.16 7.57 5.28
CA GLY A 226 3.84 6.67 4.17
C GLY A 226 3.49 5.23 4.59
N THR A 227 2.80 5.05 5.71
CA THR A 227 2.33 3.73 6.17
C THR A 227 0.87 3.77 6.56
N SER A 228 0.13 2.70 6.23
CA SER A 228 -1.27 2.53 6.65
C SER A 228 -1.41 2.05 8.10
N LEU A 229 -0.30 1.66 8.76
CA LEU A 229 -0.29 1.09 10.11
C LEU A 229 -1.26 -0.10 10.29
N GLN A 230 -1.42 -0.92 9.26
CA GLN A 230 -2.30 -2.11 9.30
C GLN A 230 -1.58 -3.40 9.70
N VAL A 231 -0.25 -3.43 9.68
CA VAL A 231 0.54 -4.65 9.90
C VAL A 231 1.12 -4.64 11.30
N ALA A 232 0.69 -5.62 12.12
CA ALA A 232 1.31 -5.91 13.41
C ALA A 232 2.60 -6.73 13.23
N PRO A 233 3.59 -6.61 14.15
CA PRO A 233 3.56 -5.76 15.35
C PRO A 233 3.96 -4.30 15.10
N PHE A 234 4.30 -3.92 13.86
CA PHE A 234 4.83 -2.58 13.54
C PHE A 234 3.86 -1.45 13.88
N ASN A 235 2.56 -1.66 13.65
CA ASN A 235 1.53 -0.68 13.99
C ASN A 235 1.44 -0.37 15.49
N THR A 236 1.81 -1.30 16.37
CA THR A 236 1.76 -1.11 17.83
C THR A 236 2.83 -0.14 18.35
N LEU A 237 3.88 0.13 17.55
CA LEU A 237 5.02 0.95 17.97
C LEU A 237 4.65 2.40 18.30
N ILE A 238 3.59 2.92 17.68
CA ILE A 238 3.09 4.29 17.93
C ILE A 238 2.69 4.52 19.40
N SER A 239 2.42 3.46 20.15
CA SER A 239 2.03 3.49 21.57
C SER A 239 3.21 3.31 22.52
N ARG A 240 4.40 2.94 22.00
CA ARG A 240 5.59 2.64 22.80
C ARG A 240 6.39 3.88 23.20
N VAL A 241 6.12 5.03 22.57
CA VAL A 241 6.73 6.31 22.96
C VAL A 241 6.16 6.82 24.28
N ASN A 242 6.93 7.65 24.98
CA ASN A 242 6.47 8.31 26.21
C ASN A 242 5.13 9.05 25.99
N LYS A 243 4.25 9.10 27.00
CA LYS A 243 2.98 9.85 26.96
C LYS A 243 3.17 11.30 26.48
N LYS A 244 4.27 11.97 26.82
CA LYS A 244 4.54 13.36 26.37
C LYS A 244 5.24 13.49 25.01
N CYS A 245 5.66 12.40 24.37
CA CYS A 245 6.30 12.45 23.06
C CYS A 245 5.28 12.81 21.97
N PRO A 246 5.43 13.93 21.23
CA PRO A 246 4.57 14.23 20.09
C PRO A 246 4.73 13.22 18.96
N ARG A 247 3.66 13.04 18.18
CA ARG A 247 3.61 12.09 17.07
C ARG A 247 3.05 12.78 15.83
N LEU A 248 3.84 12.83 14.76
CA LEU A 248 3.46 13.43 13.48
C LEU A 248 3.27 12.34 12.43
N LEU A 249 2.09 12.26 11.83
CA LEU A 249 1.80 11.44 10.65
C LEU A 249 1.82 12.31 9.38
N ILE A 250 2.72 12.01 8.45
CA ILE A 250 2.73 12.57 7.09
C ILE A 250 2.28 11.47 6.14
N ASN A 251 1.04 11.57 5.67
CA ASN A 251 0.45 10.56 4.82
C ASN A 251 -0.71 11.13 3.98
N MET A 252 -1.09 10.44 2.91
CA MET A 252 -2.24 10.83 2.09
C MET A 252 -3.59 10.63 2.81
N GLU A 253 -3.62 9.67 3.73
CA GLU A 253 -4.81 9.27 4.50
C GLU A 253 -4.46 9.15 6.00
N PRO A 254 -5.41 9.40 6.91
CA PRO A 254 -5.20 9.12 8.32
C PRO A 254 -4.95 7.62 8.53
N ALA A 255 -4.05 7.29 9.45
CA ALA A 255 -3.69 5.93 9.81
C ALA A 255 -3.50 5.82 11.32
N GLY A 256 -3.61 4.62 11.90
CA GLY A 256 -3.35 4.37 13.33
C GLY A 256 -4.38 5.00 14.28
N ASN A 257 -5.51 5.49 13.78
CA ASN A 257 -6.62 6.06 14.55
C ASN A 257 -7.70 5.03 14.95
N THR A 258 -7.56 3.78 14.52
CA THR A 258 -8.43 2.66 14.91
C THR A 258 -7.63 1.68 15.76
N ALA A 259 -8.19 1.29 16.90
CA ALA A 259 -7.57 0.29 17.76
C ALA A 259 -7.62 -1.08 17.08
N VAL A 260 -6.51 -1.82 17.13
CA VAL A 260 -6.52 -3.26 16.87
C VAL A 260 -7.30 -3.94 17.99
N ALA A 261 -8.07 -4.99 17.68
CA ALA A 261 -9.10 -5.60 18.56
C ALA A 261 -8.65 -5.98 19.98
N TRP A 262 -7.34 -6.03 20.23
CA TRP A 262 -6.71 -6.45 21.49
C TRP A 262 -5.99 -5.31 22.22
N GLU A 263 -5.88 -4.12 21.64
CA GLU A 263 -5.25 -2.95 22.26
C GLU A 263 -6.30 -1.98 22.83
N PRO A 264 -6.04 -1.35 23.98
CA PRO A 264 -6.88 -0.29 24.49
C PRO A 264 -7.00 0.87 23.48
N LEU A 265 -8.20 1.45 23.37
CA LEU A 265 -8.47 2.68 22.58
C LEU A 265 -7.59 3.88 23.00
N THR A 266 -6.87 3.78 24.12
CA THR A 266 -5.94 4.82 24.60
C THR A 266 -4.65 4.92 23.77
N ASN A 267 -4.32 3.89 22.97
CA ASN A 267 -3.03 3.76 22.30
C ASN A 267 -3.01 4.19 20.82
N VAL A 268 -4.12 4.70 20.29
CA VAL A 268 -4.26 5.16 18.90
C VAL A 268 -3.77 6.60 18.69
N LEU A 269 -3.68 7.04 17.43
CA LEU A 269 -3.49 8.45 17.05
C LEU A 269 -4.84 9.18 17.09
N LYS A 270 -4.89 10.34 17.75
CA LYS A 270 -6.14 11.06 18.09
C LYS A 270 -6.26 12.41 17.37
N PHE A 271 -6.04 12.49 16.05
CA PHE A 271 -5.94 13.76 15.32
C PHE A 271 -7.13 14.72 15.53
N ASP A 272 -8.36 14.25 15.33
CA ASP A 272 -9.59 15.06 15.38
C ASP A 272 -10.35 14.92 16.72
N SER A 273 -9.70 14.40 17.77
CA SER A 273 -10.33 14.21 19.07
C SER A 273 -10.18 15.46 19.94
N GLU A 274 -11.21 15.80 20.72
CA GLU A 274 -11.10 16.80 21.80
C GLU A 274 -10.05 16.42 22.86
N LYS A 275 -9.71 15.12 22.94
CA LYS A 275 -8.66 14.57 23.81
C LYS A 275 -7.28 14.53 23.12
N ASN A 276 -7.11 15.19 21.98
CA ASN A 276 -5.81 15.31 21.34
C ASN A 276 -4.93 16.25 22.15
N TYR A 277 -3.76 15.77 22.54
CA TYR A 277 -2.78 16.57 23.26
C TYR A 277 -1.38 16.52 22.63
N ARG A 278 -1.16 15.70 21.59
CA ARG A 278 0.19 15.44 21.06
C ARG A 278 0.28 14.93 19.61
N ASP A 279 -0.84 14.62 18.96
CA ASP A 279 -0.86 13.97 17.65
C ASP A 279 -1.16 14.97 16.53
N VAL A 280 -0.40 14.91 15.46
CA VAL A 280 -0.58 15.76 14.28
C VAL A 280 -0.71 14.89 13.04
N PHE A 281 -1.76 15.13 12.25
CA PHE A 281 -1.89 14.57 10.90
C PHE A 281 -1.67 15.67 9.87
N HIS A 282 -0.67 15.48 9.00
CA HIS A 282 -0.40 16.36 7.89
C HIS A 282 -0.67 15.64 6.58
N LYS A 283 -1.83 15.95 5.98
CA LYS A 283 -2.31 15.34 4.73
C LYS A 283 -1.49 15.81 3.54
N SER A 284 -0.53 15.01 3.10
CA SER A 284 0.34 15.29 1.97
C SER A 284 1.03 14.02 1.46
N SER A 285 1.70 14.13 0.30
CA SER A 285 2.73 13.16 -0.05
C SER A 285 3.90 13.28 0.95
N CYS A 286 4.65 12.19 1.17
CA CYS A 286 5.80 12.25 2.06
C CYS A 286 6.82 13.30 1.60
N ASP A 287 7.03 13.43 0.28
CA ASP A 287 7.96 14.40 -0.29
C ASP A 287 7.52 15.85 -0.07
N ASP A 288 6.25 16.17 -0.34
CA ASP A 288 5.73 17.53 -0.14
C ASP A 288 5.74 17.91 1.34
N GLY A 289 5.35 16.98 2.21
CA GLY A 289 5.36 17.18 3.66
C GLY A 289 6.75 17.50 4.19
N VAL A 290 7.79 16.75 3.78
CA VAL A 290 9.17 17.06 4.22
C VAL A 290 9.71 18.33 3.60
N VAL A 291 9.33 18.68 2.37
CA VAL A 291 9.68 19.97 1.75
C VAL A 291 9.08 21.11 2.57
N GLU A 292 7.83 21.01 2.99
CA GLU A 292 7.20 22.01 3.86
C GLU A 292 7.88 22.10 5.22
N MET A 293 8.18 20.95 5.85
CA MET A 293 8.93 20.92 7.12
C MET A 293 10.29 21.61 7.00
N THR A 294 11.05 21.35 5.93
CA THR A 294 12.38 21.96 5.76
C THR A 294 12.31 23.47 5.59
N LYS A 295 11.23 24.00 5.00
CA LYS A 295 10.98 25.45 4.94
C LYS A 295 10.68 26.01 6.32
N LEU A 296 9.79 25.37 7.08
CA LEU A 296 9.41 25.79 8.44
C LEU A 296 10.58 25.73 9.43
N LEU A 297 11.47 24.74 9.28
CA LEU A 297 12.70 24.58 10.08
C LEU A 297 13.84 25.52 9.65
N GLY A 298 13.69 26.25 8.54
CA GLY A 298 14.77 27.03 7.95
C GLY A 298 15.93 26.19 7.39
N TRP A 299 15.69 24.91 7.07
CA TRP A 299 16.69 23.96 6.56
C TRP A 299 16.68 23.80 5.04
N GLN A 300 15.85 24.58 4.33
CA GLN A 300 15.64 24.46 2.89
C GLN A 300 16.98 24.44 2.09
N ASN A 301 17.92 25.33 2.40
CA ASN A 301 19.20 25.40 1.69
C ASN A 301 20.06 24.13 1.86
N ASP A 302 20.05 23.53 3.06
CA ASP A 302 20.79 22.29 3.32
C ASP A 302 20.11 21.11 2.61
N PHE A 303 18.78 21.10 2.62
CA PHE A 303 17.98 20.08 1.97
C PHE A 303 18.14 20.10 0.44
N GLU A 304 18.07 21.27 -0.20
CA GLU A 304 18.27 21.43 -1.64
C GLU A 304 19.68 21.00 -2.07
N LYS A 305 20.71 21.22 -1.24
CA LYS A 305 22.06 20.71 -1.50
C LYS A 305 22.10 19.18 -1.49
N LEU A 306 21.37 18.53 -0.57
CA LEU A 306 21.28 17.06 -0.54
C LEU A 306 20.60 16.51 -1.79
N LEU A 307 19.48 17.11 -2.21
CA LEU A 307 18.78 16.73 -3.44
C LEU A 307 19.62 16.97 -4.71
N GLY A 308 20.48 18.00 -4.70
CA GLY A 308 21.35 18.37 -5.82
C GLY A 308 22.67 17.60 -5.93
N LYS A 309 23.10 16.88 -4.87
CA LYS A 309 24.29 16.01 -4.93
C LYS A 309 23.98 14.84 -5.88
N LYS A 310 24.52 14.87 -7.09
CA LYS A 310 24.55 13.70 -7.98
C LYS A 310 25.11 12.52 -7.19
N THR A 311 24.32 11.46 -7.04
CA THR A 311 24.71 10.19 -6.42
C THR A 311 26.01 9.74 -7.06
N VAL A 312 27.12 9.92 -6.34
CA VAL A 312 28.40 9.35 -6.75
C VAL A 312 28.24 7.86 -6.55
N SER A 313 28.07 7.13 -7.65
CA SER A 313 28.24 5.69 -7.67
C SER A 313 29.59 5.39 -7.03
N GLN A 314 29.60 4.81 -5.83
CA GLN A 314 30.77 4.12 -5.32
C GLN A 314 31.02 2.95 -6.26
N SER A 315 31.83 3.19 -7.29
CA SER A 315 32.51 2.11 -7.98
C SER A 315 33.53 1.56 -7.00
N SER A 316 33.37 0.28 -6.68
CA SER A 316 34.30 -0.52 -5.90
C SER A 316 35.72 -0.30 -6.44
N LYS A 317 36.57 0.39 -5.68
CA LYS A 317 38.02 0.33 -5.86
C LYS A 317 38.49 -0.99 -5.28
N THR A 318 38.38 -2.07 -6.06
CA THR A 318 39.14 -3.28 -5.82
C THR A 318 40.56 -3.03 -6.31
N LEU A 319 41.49 -2.89 -5.37
CA LEU A 319 42.93 -2.91 -5.62
C LEU A 319 43.34 -4.32 -6.05
N LEU A 320 43.67 -4.56 -7.31
CA LEU A 320 44.55 -5.66 -7.74
C LEU A 320 45.40 -5.24 -8.97
N PRO A 321 46.61 -5.83 -9.15
CA PRO A 321 47.77 -5.15 -9.74
C PRO A 321 47.91 -5.26 -11.26
N ASN A 322 48.65 -4.27 -11.80
CA ASN A 322 49.03 -4.07 -13.20
C ASN A 322 49.73 -5.25 -13.88
N ASN A 323 49.36 -5.57 -15.12
CA ASN A 323 50.30 -5.65 -16.23
C ASN A 323 49.60 -5.54 -17.62
N PRO A 324 50.26 -5.01 -18.67
CA PRO A 324 49.59 -4.46 -19.86
C PRO A 324 49.81 -5.30 -21.12
N ILE A 325 48.77 -5.57 -21.92
CA ILE A 325 48.93 -5.94 -23.35
C ILE A 325 47.78 -5.38 -24.22
N ALA A 326 48.19 -4.48 -25.12
CA ALA A 326 47.75 -4.09 -26.47
C ALA A 326 46.26 -4.18 -26.95
N THR A 327 45.84 -3.06 -27.54
CA THR A 327 44.68 -2.85 -28.44
C THR A 327 44.85 -3.55 -29.81
N PRO A 328 43.78 -3.66 -30.64
CA PRO A 328 43.48 -2.58 -31.59
C PRO A 328 41.99 -2.23 -31.78
N THR A 329 41.83 -1.01 -32.26
CA THR A 329 40.67 -0.18 -32.60
C THR A 329 39.89 -0.64 -33.83
N ILE A 330 38.56 -0.49 -33.85
CA ILE A 330 37.80 -0.13 -35.08
C ILE A 330 36.69 0.89 -34.73
N ARG A 331 36.71 2.00 -35.46
CA ARG A 331 35.71 3.09 -35.53
C ARG A 331 34.53 2.69 -36.42
N SER A 332 33.33 3.14 -36.08
CA SER A 332 32.39 3.68 -37.08
C SER A 332 31.41 4.66 -36.45
N SER A 333 31.50 5.90 -36.92
CA SER A 333 30.61 7.02 -36.72
C SER A 333 29.31 6.86 -37.51
N VAL A 334 28.15 7.15 -36.89
CA VAL A 334 26.98 7.63 -37.63
C VAL A 334 26.34 8.78 -36.84
N THR A 335 26.14 9.86 -37.59
CA THR A 335 25.67 11.18 -37.25
C THR A 335 24.21 11.25 -36.80
N THR A 336 23.98 12.15 -35.85
CA THR A 336 22.70 12.72 -35.43
C THR A 336 21.97 13.43 -36.57
N ASN A 337 20.63 13.37 -36.58
CA ASN A 337 19.82 14.52 -36.98
C ASN A 337 18.50 14.55 -36.22
N ASN A 338 18.25 15.73 -35.65
CA ASN A 338 17.15 16.10 -34.78
C ASN A 338 16.39 17.20 -35.55
N SER A 339 15.10 17.06 -35.80
CA SER A 339 14.29 18.19 -36.28
C SER A 339 12.88 18.17 -35.70
N LYS A 340 12.63 19.21 -34.92
CA LYS A 340 11.41 19.61 -34.22
C LYS A 340 10.23 19.79 -35.17
N SER A 341 9.05 19.30 -34.78
CA SER A 341 7.77 19.67 -35.39
C SER A 341 7.18 20.89 -34.69
N THR A 342 7.01 21.97 -35.44
CA THR A 342 6.29 23.18 -35.03
C THR A 342 4.81 23.04 -35.36
N LYS A 343 3.96 23.31 -34.37
CA LYS A 343 2.51 23.46 -34.49
C LYS A 343 2.17 24.66 -35.39
N ALA A 344 1.32 24.45 -36.39
CA ALA A 344 0.60 25.52 -37.08
C ALA A 344 -0.91 25.23 -37.01
N GLN A 345 -1.62 26.06 -36.25
CA GLN A 345 -3.08 26.20 -36.31
C GLN A 345 -3.46 26.71 -37.70
N THR A 346 -4.40 26.04 -38.36
CA THR A 346 -5.04 26.59 -39.56
C THR A 346 -6.54 26.66 -39.30
N THR A 347 -7.01 27.88 -39.14
CA THR A 347 -8.41 28.30 -39.16
C THR A 347 -9.02 28.01 -40.53
N VAL A 348 -10.12 27.27 -40.58
CA VAL A 348 -10.91 27.05 -41.80
C VAL A 348 -11.90 28.20 -41.96
N THR A 349 -11.62 29.10 -42.89
CA THR A 349 -12.60 30.02 -43.48
C THR A 349 -12.92 29.53 -44.88
N GLY A 350 -14.21 29.36 -45.17
CA GLY A 350 -14.71 28.82 -46.43
C GLY A 350 -14.60 29.76 -47.63
N ALA A 351 -15.07 29.19 -48.74
CA ALA A 351 -15.22 29.73 -50.09
C ALA A 351 -13.97 29.66 -50.98
N SER A 352 -13.96 28.71 -51.93
CA SER A 352 -14.10 29.04 -53.36
C SER A 352 -13.71 27.87 -54.27
N SER A 353 -14.28 27.90 -55.48
CA SER A 353 -13.87 27.22 -56.71
C SER A 353 -14.36 25.78 -56.93
N VAL A 354 -15.59 25.75 -57.43
CA VAL A 354 -16.00 24.89 -58.55
C VAL A 354 -15.02 25.10 -59.72
N SER A 355 -13.88 24.41 -59.73
CA SER A 355 -13.04 24.26 -60.92
C SER A 355 -11.90 23.31 -60.63
N ASN A 356 -12.09 22.04 -60.99
CA ASN A 356 -11.09 21.20 -61.66
C ASN A 356 -11.55 19.75 -61.68
N CYS A 357 -12.52 19.46 -62.54
CA CYS A 357 -12.70 18.11 -63.10
C CYS A 357 -13.45 18.20 -64.45
N MET A 358 -12.99 19.08 -65.33
CA MET A 358 -13.26 18.98 -66.77
C MET A 358 -11.98 18.48 -67.44
N ALA A 359 -11.76 17.17 -67.40
CA ALA A 359 -10.79 16.53 -68.27
C ALA A 359 -11.28 15.11 -68.59
N MET A 360 -11.54 14.88 -69.88
CA MET A 360 -11.95 13.63 -70.53
C MET A 360 -13.46 13.31 -70.52
N ALA A 361 -14.25 14.16 -71.18
CA ALA A 361 -15.51 13.72 -71.79
C ALA A 361 -15.23 13.44 -73.27
N ASN A 362 -15.29 12.18 -73.73
CA ASN A 362 -15.26 11.88 -75.18
C ASN A 362 -15.88 10.55 -75.60
N SER A 363 -16.79 9.97 -74.80
CA SER A 363 -17.69 8.90 -75.27
C SER A 363 -19.08 9.09 -74.67
N LYS A 364 -20.12 8.92 -75.49
CA LYS A 364 -21.48 8.79 -74.95
C LYS A 364 -21.55 7.45 -74.24
N THR A 365 -21.90 7.48 -72.97
CA THR A 365 -22.00 6.32 -72.10
C THR A 365 -23.29 6.42 -71.30
N GLN A 366 -23.73 5.32 -70.70
CA GLN A 366 -25.01 5.26 -70.01
C GLN A 366 -24.88 5.91 -68.63
N CYS A 367 -25.72 6.90 -68.34
CA CYS A 367 -25.76 7.54 -67.02
C CYS A 367 -26.35 6.59 -65.98
N PHE A 368 -25.64 6.35 -64.88
CA PHE A 368 -26.04 5.43 -63.82
C PHE A 368 -27.45 5.69 -63.24
N THR A 369 -27.84 6.96 -63.08
CA THR A 369 -29.13 7.31 -62.45
C THR A 369 -30.33 7.27 -63.40
N CYS A 370 -30.22 7.85 -64.60
CA CYS A 370 -31.36 7.96 -65.53
C CYS A 370 -31.33 6.98 -66.70
N ASP A 371 -30.28 6.16 -66.78
CA ASP A 371 -30.09 5.08 -67.74
C ASP A 371 -30.08 5.50 -69.22
N LYS A 372 -29.88 6.80 -69.48
CA LYS A 372 -29.84 7.37 -70.84
C LYS A 372 -28.41 7.55 -71.33
N GLU A 373 -28.19 7.26 -72.62
CA GLU A 373 -26.90 7.41 -73.29
C GLU A 373 -26.60 8.89 -73.59
N LYS A 374 -25.66 9.47 -72.85
CA LYS A 374 -25.31 10.90 -72.90
C LYS A 374 -23.82 11.09 -72.62
N ILE A 375 -23.34 12.32 -72.70
CA ILE A 375 -22.01 12.65 -72.18
C ILE A 375 -22.06 12.48 -70.66
N THR A 376 -21.26 11.55 -70.14
CA THR A 376 -21.14 11.29 -68.70
C THR A 376 -19.75 11.67 -68.19
N TYR A 377 -19.67 11.75 -66.87
CA TYR A 377 -18.48 12.08 -66.11
C TYR A 377 -18.36 11.09 -64.94
N PRO A 378 -17.18 10.51 -64.68
CA PRO A 378 -16.98 9.57 -63.60
C PRO A 378 -16.93 10.27 -62.23
N CYS A 379 -17.60 9.69 -61.24
CA CYS A 379 -17.37 10.03 -59.84
C CYS A 379 -16.12 9.31 -59.31
N LYS A 380 -15.13 10.06 -58.84
CA LYS A 380 -13.85 9.52 -58.32
C LYS A 380 -14.01 8.54 -57.15
N GLY A 381 -15.09 8.65 -56.39
CA GLY A 381 -15.32 7.82 -55.20
C GLY A 381 -16.04 6.49 -55.47
N CYS A 382 -17.09 6.50 -56.30
CA CYS A 382 -17.90 5.30 -56.56
C CYS A 382 -17.65 4.66 -57.93
N LEU A 383 -16.76 5.25 -58.75
CA LEU A 383 -16.35 4.78 -60.08
C LEU A 383 -17.51 4.64 -61.09
N LYS A 384 -18.67 5.25 -60.81
CA LYS A 384 -19.85 5.27 -61.68
C LYS A 384 -19.86 6.51 -62.58
N GLU A 385 -20.48 6.36 -63.74
CA GLU A 385 -20.65 7.38 -64.78
C GLU A 385 -21.99 8.11 -64.63
N PHE A 386 -21.97 9.44 -64.56
CA PHE A 386 -23.17 10.27 -64.41
C PHE A 386 -23.23 11.37 -65.47
N CYS A 387 -24.40 11.70 -65.99
CA CYS A 387 -24.53 12.95 -66.74
C CYS A 387 -24.39 14.14 -65.78
N LEU A 388 -24.02 15.32 -66.29
CA LEU A 388 -23.66 16.49 -65.48
C LEU A 388 -24.67 16.82 -64.36
N THR A 389 -25.97 16.78 -64.67
CA THR A 389 -27.05 17.01 -63.70
C THR A 389 -27.01 16.01 -62.54
N HIS A 390 -27.02 14.70 -62.85
CA HIS A 390 -27.01 13.66 -61.81
C HIS A 390 -25.68 13.55 -61.08
N LEU A 391 -24.55 13.94 -61.70
CA LEU A 391 -23.28 14.04 -60.98
C LEU A 391 -23.36 15.12 -59.90
N THR A 392 -23.95 16.27 -60.24
CA THR A 392 -24.13 17.39 -59.31
C THR A 392 -25.07 17.00 -58.17
N GLU A 393 -26.18 16.32 -58.48
CA GLU A 393 -27.10 15.78 -57.46
C GLU A 393 -26.42 14.73 -56.57
N HIS A 394 -25.65 13.82 -57.17
CA HIS A 394 -24.90 12.80 -56.42
C HIS A 394 -23.85 13.43 -55.49
N GLN A 395 -23.14 14.46 -55.95
CA GLN A 395 -22.20 15.21 -55.12
C GLN A 395 -22.90 15.98 -54.00
N GLN A 396 -24.09 16.51 -54.25
CA GLN A 396 -24.88 17.18 -53.22
C GLN A 396 -25.28 16.20 -52.11
N ILE A 397 -25.77 15.00 -52.46
CA ILE A 397 -26.12 13.94 -51.49
C ILE A 397 -24.90 13.58 -50.62
N LEU A 398 -23.73 13.41 -51.24
CA LEU A 398 -22.49 13.09 -50.50
C LEU A 398 -22.06 14.23 -49.56
N ASN A 399 -22.23 15.48 -49.98
CA ASN A 399 -21.94 16.64 -49.14
C ASN A 399 -22.92 16.76 -47.97
N ASP A 400 -24.19 16.45 -48.20
CA ASP A 400 -25.21 16.47 -47.13
C ASP A 400 -24.94 15.36 -46.11
N GLU A 401 -24.56 14.15 -46.54
CA GLU A 401 -24.11 13.07 -45.66
C GLU A 401 -22.84 13.45 -44.86
N LEU A 402 -21.85 14.08 -45.51
CA LEU A 402 -20.64 14.53 -44.83
C LEU A 402 -20.94 15.61 -43.79
N ASN A 403 -21.85 16.54 -44.09
CA ASN A 403 -22.31 17.54 -43.14
C ASN A 403 -23.03 16.91 -41.95
N HIS A 404 -23.84 15.87 -42.19
CA HIS A 404 -24.50 15.11 -41.13
C HIS A 404 -23.48 14.44 -40.19
N ILE A 405 -22.50 13.71 -40.74
CA ILE A 405 -21.42 13.08 -39.96
C ILE A 405 -20.60 14.12 -39.20
N THR A 406 -20.33 15.27 -39.81
CA THR A 406 -19.59 16.37 -39.18
C THR A 406 -20.35 16.94 -37.97
N ASN A 407 -21.67 17.07 -38.08
CA ASN A 407 -22.51 17.52 -36.98
C ASN A 407 -22.55 16.49 -35.84
N GLU A 408 -22.73 15.20 -36.15
CA GLU A 408 -22.68 14.12 -35.15
C GLU A 408 -21.32 14.07 -34.42
N TYR A 409 -20.22 14.22 -35.16
CA TYR A 409 -18.88 14.31 -34.57
C TYR A 409 -18.75 15.48 -33.59
N ASN A 410 -19.24 16.66 -33.97
CA ASN A 410 -19.17 17.85 -33.12
C ASN A 410 -20.03 17.72 -31.87
N GLU A 411 -21.24 17.17 -31.97
CA GLU A 411 -22.08 16.86 -30.81
C GLU A 411 -21.42 15.86 -29.87
N PHE A 412 -20.83 14.78 -30.41
CA PHE A 412 -20.14 13.78 -29.62
C PHE A 412 -18.90 14.34 -28.91
N LYS A 413 -18.14 15.19 -29.62
CA LYS A 413 -16.98 15.89 -29.06
C LYS A 413 -17.39 16.85 -27.93
N GLN A 414 -18.48 17.59 -28.10
CA GLN A 414 -19.02 18.46 -27.05
C GLN A 414 -19.39 17.66 -25.79
N ARG A 415 -20.07 16.52 -25.94
CA ARG A 415 -20.40 15.64 -24.80
C ARG A 415 -19.15 15.11 -24.08
N ILE A 416 -18.10 14.75 -24.83
CA ILE A 416 -16.83 14.33 -24.24
C ILE A 416 -16.17 15.47 -23.47
N ASP A 417 -16.17 16.68 -24.01
CA ASP A 417 -15.54 17.84 -23.36
C ASP A 417 -16.33 18.29 -22.12
N GLU A 418 -17.66 18.22 -22.15
CA GLU A 418 -18.54 18.42 -20.98
C GLU A 418 -18.25 17.37 -19.89
N GLN A 419 -18.07 16.10 -20.24
CA GLN A 419 -17.68 15.06 -19.28
C GLN A 419 -16.27 15.28 -18.71
N LYS A 420 -15.32 15.74 -19.51
CA LYS A 420 -13.97 16.09 -19.04
C LYS A 420 -13.99 17.28 -18.06
N GLN A 421 -14.83 18.28 -18.29
CA GLN A 421 -15.01 19.39 -17.36
C GLN A 421 -15.66 18.95 -16.05
N ASN A 422 -16.64 18.04 -16.10
CA ASN A 422 -17.28 17.49 -14.89
C ASN A 422 -16.34 16.63 -14.04
N ARG A 423 -15.33 15.97 -14.63
CA ARG A 423 -14.28 15.23 -13.89
C ARG A 423 -13.34 16.11 -13.07
N GLN A 424 -13.36 17.44 -13.24
CA GLN A 424 -12.58 18.35 -12.40
C GLN A 424 -13.22 18.62 -11.03
N ASN A 425 -14.42 18.09 -10.76
CA ASN A 425 -15.07 18.19 -9.45
C ASN A 425 -15.69 16.84 -9.05
N PRO A 426 -14.99 16.02 -8.24
CA PRO A 426 -15.44 14.69 -7.82
C PRO A 426 -16.84 14.67 -7.18
N GLN A 427 -17.26 15.78 -6.56
CA GLN A 427 -18.58 15.90 -5.92
C GLN A 427 -19.76 16.03 -6.88
N LYS A 428 -19.56 16.09 -8.21
CA LYS A 428 -20.65 16.17 -9.20
C LYS A 428 -20.81 14.90 -10.05
N ASP A 429 -19.90 13.94 -9.94
CA ASP A 429 -20.00 12.69 -10.69
C ASP A 429 -21.16 11.86 -10.15
N LEU A 430 -22.17 11.63 -11.00
CA LEU A 430 -23.39 10.91 -10.63
C LEU A 430 -23.10 9.45 -10.26
N LEU A 431 -22.08 8.86 -10.87
CA LEU A 431 -21.70 7.47 -10.64
C LEU A 431 -21.00 7.33 -9.29
N LEU A 432 -20.10 8.27 -8.95
CA LEU A 432 -19.49 8.33 -7.63
C LEU A 432 -20.54 8.58 -6.52
N LYS A 433 -21.54 9.46 -6.76
CA LYS A 433 -22.64 9.65 -5.80
C LYS A 433 -23.48 8.39 -5.58
N GLN A 434 -23.70 7.60 -6.62
CA GLN A 434 -24.42 6.33 -6.50
C GLN A 434 -23.60 5.31 -5.72
N ILE A 435 -22.27 5.27 -5.93
CA ILE A 435 -21.34 4.43 -5.17
C ILE A 435 -21.33 4.85 -3.69
N ASP A 436 -21.15 6.14 -3.40
CA ASP A 436 -21.16 6.66 -2.02
C ASP A 436 -22.49 6.36 -1.32
N GLN A 437 -23.61 6.46 -2.04
CA GLN A 437 -24.93 6.14 -1.48
C GLN A 437 -25.09 4.65 -1.22
N TRP A 438 -24.61 3.79 -2.13
CA TRP A 438 -24.63 2.34 -1.96
C TRP A 438 -23.76 1.90 -0.79
N GLU A 439 -22.57 2.49 -0.62
CA GLU A 439 -21.66 2.25 0.50
C GLU A 439 -22.33 2.58 1.83
N ARG A 440 -22.91 3.79 1.95
CA ARG A 440 -23.61 4.22 3.17
C ARG A 440 -24.76 3.26 3.54
N ASN A 441 -25.57 2.88 2.56
CA ASN A 441 -26.69 1.96 2.80
C ASN A 441 -26.20 0.57 3.25
N SER A 442 -25.10 0.07 2.67
CA SER A 442 -24.53 -1.24 3.00
C SER A 442 -23.96 -1.26 4.42
N ILE A 443 -23.25 -0.20 4.81
CA ILE A 443 -22.72 -0.03 6.18
C ILE A 443 -23.86 -0.01 7.19
N GLU A 444 -24.95 0.72 6.89
CA GLU A 444 -26.11 0.82 7.78
C GLU A 444 -26.76 -0.55 8.03
N ILE A 445 -26.95 -1.35 6.98
CA ILE A 445 -27.50 -2.71 7.08
C ILE A 445 -26.60 -3.61 7.95
N ILE A 446 -25.28 -3.55 7.74
CA ILE A 446 -24.30 -4.31 8.53
C ILE A 446 -24.36 -3.91 10.00
N GLN A 447 -24.39 -2.60 10.28
CA GLN A 447 -24.48 -2.08 11.65
C GLN A 447 -25.77 -2.50 12.35
N GLN A 448 -26.91 -2.45 11.65
CA GLN A 448 -28.19 -2.92 12.19
C GLN A 448 -28.15 -4.42 12.50
N LYS A 449 -27.61 -5.24 11.60
CA LYS A 449 -27.53 -6.69 11.84
C LYS A 449 -26.58 -7.03 12.99
N ALA A 450 -25.44 -6.35 13.09
CA ALA A 450 -24.52 -6.49 14.21
C ALA A 450 -25.19 -6.11 15.54
N GLU A 451 -26.00 -5.06 15.55
CA GLU A 451 -26.74 -4.61 16.74
C GLU A 451 -27.84 -5.61 17.16
N GLU A 452 -28.57 -6.20 16.22
CA GLU A 452 -29.51 -7.30 16.50
C GLU A 452 -28.80 -8.49 17.14
N CYS A 453 -27.65 -8.90 16.58
CA CYS A 453 -26.84 -9.99 17.13
C CYS A 453 -26.35 -9.67 18.54
N ARG A 454 -25.91 -8.43 18.80
CA ARG A 454 -25.52 -7.98 20.15
C ARG A 454 -26.68 -8.06 21.13
N LYS A 455 -27.88 -7.63 20.76
CA LYS A 455 -29.08 -7.73 21.61
C LYS A 455 -29.43 -9.17 21.95
N ILE A 456 -29.37 -10.07 20.98
CA ILE A 456 -29.60 -11.51 21.19
C ILE A 456 -28.55 -12.07 22.16
N ALA A 457 -27.26 -11.76 21.96
CA ALA A 457 -26.19 -12.19 22.83
C ALA A 457 -26.36 -11.66 24.27
N MET A 458 -26.65 -10.37 24.43
CA MET A 458 -26.89 -9.75 25.74
C MET A 458 -28.12 -10.32 26.45
N GLY A 459 -29.13 -10.81 25.71
CA GLY A 459 -30.27 -11.53 26.29
C GLY A 459 -29.93 -12.94 26.80
N HIS A 460 -29.02 -13.64 26.12
CA HIS A 460 -28.65 -15.02 26.48
C HIS A 460 -27.55 -15.11 27.54
N LEU A 461 -26.62 -14.16 27.59
CA LEU A 461 -25.47 -14.19 28.50
C LEU A 461 -25.87 -14.26 29.99
N PRO A 462 -26.86 -13.50 30.50
CA PRO A 462 -27.25 -13.58 31.91
C PRO A 462 -27.77 -14.97 32.31
N THR A 463 -28.60 -15.59 31.46
CA THR A 463 -29.11 -16.94 31.71
C THR A 463 -28.00 -17.99 31.60
N PHE A 464 -27.08 -17.82 30.64
CA PHE A 464 -25.90 -18.68 30.49
C PHE A 464 -25.04 -18.66 31.76
N PHE A 465 -24.63 -17.47 32.22
CA PHE A 465 -23.81 -17.35 33.43
C PHE A 465 -24.53 -17.83 34.69
N SER A 466 -25.84 -17.59 34.80
CA SER A 466 -26.63 -18.15 35.91
C SER A 466 -26.65 -19.68 35.92
N ASN A 467 -26.70 -20.32 34.75
CA ASN A 467 -26.65 -21.78 34.65
C ASN A 467 -25.25 -22.33 34.99
N ILE A 468 -24.19 -21.66 34.53
CA ILE A 468 -22.81 -22.00 34.90
C ILE A 468 -22.60 -21.88 36.41
N GLU A 469 -23.08 -20.79 37.01
CA GLU A 469 -22.98 -20.56 38.46
C GLU A 469 -23.71 -21.65 39.25
N LYS A 470 -24.89 -22.09 38.81
CA LYS A 470 -25.59 -23.24 39.40
C LYS A 470 -24.77 -24.54 39.30
N LYS A 471 -24.19 -24.83 38.13
CA LYS A 471 -23.33 -26.02 37.95
C LYS A 471 -22.11 -25.97 38.86
N PHE A 472 -21.47 -24.80 38.97
CA PHE A 472 -20.31 -24.59 39.82
C PHE A 472 -20.65 -24.73 41.32
N ASN A 473 -21.78 -24.18 41.75
CA ASN A 473 -22.26 -24.31 43.13
C ASN A 473 -22.61 -25.76 43.49
N ASN A 474 -23.25 -26.50 42.57
CA ASN A 474 -23.51 -27.93 42.76
C ASN A 474 -22.21 -28.73 42.89
N LEU A 475 -21.22 -28.45 42.03
CA LEU A 475 -19.90 -29.08 42.13
C LEU A 475 -19.23 -28.79 43.48
N ASN A 476 -19.34 -27.56 43.98
CA ASN A 476 -18.81 -27.17 45.29
C ASN A 476 -19.49 -27.92 46.45
N GLU A 477 -20.81 -28.11 46.39
CA GLU A 477 -21.53 -28.89 47.41
C GLU A 477 -21.13 -30.38 47.36
N GLN A 478 -20.97 -30.96 46.17
CA GLN A 478 -20.46 -32.34 46.02
C GLN A 478 -19.05 -32.50 46.61
N ILE A 479 -18.16 -31.53 46.37
CA ILE A 479 -16.81 -31.51 46.95
C ILE A 479 -16.90 -31.49 48.49
N LYS A 480 -17.74 -30.61 49.06
CA LYS A 480 -17.94 -30.55 50.51
C LYS A 480 -18.49 -31.85 51.08
N GLN A 481 -19.46 -32.47 50.40
CA GLN A 481 -20.05 -33.73 50.83
C GLN A 481 -19.01 -34.85 50.88
N ILE A 482 -18.23 -35.04 49.81
CA ILE A 482 -17.15 -36.04 49.75
C ILE A 482 -16.12 -35.81 50.87
N HIS A 483 -15.79 -34.55 51.16
CA HIS A 483 -14.91 -34.21 52.28
C HIS A 483 -15.52 -34.54 53.65
N SER A 484 -16.83 -34.35 53.82
CA SER A 484 -17.53 -34.60 55.09
C SER A 484 -17.75 -36.09 55.38
N GLU A 485 -17.96 -36.90 54.34
CA GLU A 485 -18.19 -38.35 54.43
C GLU A 485 -16.85 -39.13 54.45
N ASN A 486 -15.73 -38.44 54.20
CA ASN A 486 -14.37 -38.99 54.13
C ASN A 486 -14.22 -40.10 53.06
N GLU A 487 -15.07 -40.08 52.03
CA GLU A 487 -15.13 -41.05 50.93
C GLU A 487 -14.28 -40.63 49.71
N CYS A 488 -13.15 -39.94 49.93
CA CYS A 488 -12.29 -39.49 48.84
C CYS A 488 -11.57 -40.68 48.19
N ASN A 489 -11.97 -41.01 46.95
CA ASN A 489 -11.37 -42.08 46.15
C ASN A 489 -11.14 -41.62 44.70
N GLU A 490 -10.42 -42.43 43.93
CA GLU A 490 -10.01 -42.09 42.57
C GLU A 490 -11.19 -41.94 41.59
N ILE A 491 -12.29 -42.68 41.82
CA ILE A 491 -13.53 -42.57 41.04
C ILE A 491 -14.16 -41.19 41.27
N ASN A 492 -14.26 -40.78 42.53
CA ASN A 492 -14.81 -39.47 42.92
C ASN A 492 -13.97 -38.31 42.37
N LEU A 493 -12.63 -38.42 42.42
CA LEU A 493 -11.74 -37.40 41.85
C LEU A 493 -11.85 -37.29 40.33
N ASN A 494 -11.93 -38.41 39.61
CA ASN A 494 -12.06 -38.41 38.16
C ASN A 494 -13.42 -37.88 37.70
N TYR A 495 -14.48 -38.18 38.45
CA TYR A 495 -15.81 -37.62 38.21
C TYR A 495 -15.83 -36.10 38.38
N LEU A 496 -15.30 -35.57 39.49
CA LEU A 496 -15.21 -34.12 39.73
C LEU A 496 -14.35 -33.40 38.67
N ARG A 497 -13.22 -33.99 38.27
CA ARG A 497 -12.37 -33.43 37.20
C ARG A 497 -13.11 -33.36 35.86
N SER A 498 -13.88 -34.39 35.52
CA SER A 498 -14.63 -34.43 34.26
C SER A 498 -15.69 -33.32 34.22
N GLN A 499 -16.45 -33.16 35.31
CA GLN A 499 -17.43 -32.08 35.46
C GLN A 499 -16.79 -30.69 35.38
N PHE A 500 -15.63 -30.51 36.00
CA PHE A 500 -14.89 -29.25 35.95
C PHE A 500 -14.38 -28.92 34.53
N ILE A 501 -13.91 -29.93 33.79
CA ILE A 501 -13.49 -29.77 32.38
C ILE A 501 -14.68 -29.37 31.50
N GLU A 502 -15.84 -30.00 31.70
CA GLU A 502 -17.07 -29.67 30.97
C GLU A 502 -17.50 -28.21 31.20
N ILE A 503 -17.53 -27.76 32.47
CA ILE A 503 -17.81 -26.36 32.81
C ILE A 503 -16.79 -25.42 32.16
N LYS A 504 -15.50 -25.77 32.19
CA LYS A 504 -14.44 -24.97 31.55
C LYS A 504 -14.59 -24.87 30.03
N GLN A 505 -15.00 -25.95 29.37
CA GLN A 505 -15.27 -25.96 27.93
C GLN A 505 -16.48 -25.10 27.57
N GLU A 506 -17.56 -25.18 28.35
CA GLU A 506 -18.74 -24.33 28.16
C GLU A 506 -18.41 -22.84 28.32
N LEU A 507 -17.58 -22.49 29.31
CA LEU A 507 -17.16 -21.11 29.58
C LEU A 507 -16.33 -20.49 28.46
N ASN A 508 -15.52 -21.30 27.79
CA ASN A 508 -14.69 -20.86 26.65
C ASN A 508 -15.50 -20.63 25.37
N ASN A 509 -16.75 -21.10 25.30
CA ASN A 509 -17.61 -20.90 24.13
C ASN A 509 -19.09 -20.72 24.52
N PRO A 510 -19.45 -19.57 25.12
CA PRO A 510 -20.74 -19.34 25.78
C PRO A 510 -21.96 -19.35 24.83
N LEU A 511 -21.74 -19.22 23.52
CA LEU A 511 -22.82 -19.15 22.53
C LEU A 511 -22.76 -20.27 21.47
N LYS A 512 -21.69 -21.10 21.44
CA LYS A 512 -21.43 -22.06 20.34
C LYS A 512 -21.54 -21.46 18.94
N VAL A 513 -21.37 -20.14 18.80
CA VAL A 513 -21.40 -19.45 17.52
C VAL A 513 -19.98 -19.39 17.00
N SER A 514 -19.70 -20.17 15.95
CA SER A 514 -18.52 -19.95 15.12
C SER A 514 -18.80 -18.70 14.28
N ILE A 515 -18.23 -17.55 14.67
CA ILE A 515 -18.15 -16.40 13.77
C ILE A 515 -17.17 -16.82 12.67
N LYS A 516 -17.68 -17.36 11.57
CA LYS A 516 -16.87 -17.51 10.36
C LYS A 516 -16.66 -16.10 9.81
N GLU A 517 -15.43 -15.61 9.88
CA GLU A 517 -15.00 -14.55 8.99
C GLU A 517 -15.01 -15.14 7.57
N ASP A 518 -16.12 -14.93 6.85
CA ASP A 518 -16.26 -15.34 5.45
C ASP A 518 -16.29 -14.07 4.57
N PRO A 519 -15.14 -13.42 4.30
CA PRO A 519 -15.08 -12.35 3.32
C PRO A 519 -15.56 -12.76 1.90
N PRO A 520 -15.36 -14.00 1.41
CA PRO A 520 -15.81 -14.42 0.08
C PRO A 520 -17.33 -14.36 -0.16
N SER A 521 -18.17 -14.65 0.83
CA SER A 521 -19.64 -14.68 0.59
C SER A 521 -20.19 -13.30 0.26
N PHE A 522 -19.65 -12.26 0.90
CA PHE A 522 -20.03 -10.86 0.67
C PHE A 522 -19.55 -10.34 -0.70
N ILE A 523 -18.35 -10.74 -1.13
CA ILE A 523 -17.80 -10.38 -2.45
C ILE A 523 -18.51 -11.12 -3.59
N ASN A 524 -18.93 -12.37 -3.37
CA ASN A 524 -19.67 -13.14 -4.37
C ASN A 524 -21.09 -12.61 -4.62
N GLU A 525 -21.76 -12.06 -3.61
CA GLU A 525 -23.04 -11.35 -3.82
C GLU A 525 -22.86 -10.03 -4.59
N ILE A 526 -21.75 -9.32 -4.38
CA ILE A 526 -21.40 -8.10 -5.14
C ILE A 526 -21.13 -8.42 -6.62
N SER A 527 -20.45 -9.54 -6.91
CA SER A 527 -20.18 -9.96 -8.30
C SER A 527 -21.45 -10.36 -9.06
N ILE A 528 -22.45 -10.92 -8.37
CA ILE A 528 -23.75 -11.28 -8.98
C ILE A 528 -24.59 -10.02 -9.29
N ILE A 529 -24.50 -8.97 -8.46
CA ILE A 529 -25.23 -7.71 -8.69
C ILE A 529 -24.61 -6.89 -9.83
N LEU A 530 -23.29 -6.92 -10.03
CA LEU A 530 -22.61 -6.22 -11.14
C LEU A 530 -22.77 -6.91 -12.51
N SER A 531 -23.34 -8.12 -12.55
CA SER A 531 -23.57 -8.91 -13.77
C SER A 531 -25.02 -8.86 -14.29
N LYS A 532 -25.91 -8.12 -13.62
CA LYS A 532 -27.28 -7.81 -14.08
C LYS A 532 -27.39 -6.32 -14.39
#